data_AF-A0A9P0KFF8-F1
#
_entry.id   AF-A0A9P0KFF8-F1
#
_cell.length_a   1.000
_cell.length_b   1.000
_cell.length_c   1.000
_cell.angle_alpha   90.00
_cell.angle_beta   90.00
_cell.angle_gamma   90.00
#
_symmetry.space_group_name_H-M   'P 1'
#
loop_
_entity.id
_entity.type
_entity.pdbx_description
1 polymer ?
#
loop_
_entity_poly.entity_id
_entity_poly.type
_entity_poly.pdbx_seq_one_letter_code
_entity_poly.pdbx_strand_id
1 'polypeptide(L)'
;MSAGVQNDKGVRSVQSGVDQTQLIVIQEQRYHLNPSKSKWISIGRAYQWSFHPVITISGLKNNGVTLNEEDWYEILNQEGAITNFFFSDDIFHSISANAVCITFERFPDFQTIKIEDRWRNVVYLGKETVLKLFQLAPLIAYTINMLKTQEFNKYFNTLVQDVRTTNMDVRDFVIQHISDLPHSENIRTAMELAYQHPNLKDSTRLQR
;
A
#
# COMPACT_ATOMS: atom_id res chain seq x y z
N MET A 1 -5.45 -24.99 62.64
CA MET A 1 -5.21 -26.05 61.64
C MET A 1 -5.45 -25.44 60.27
N SER A 2 -4.44 -25.57 59.42
CA SER A 2 -4.36 -25.10 58.05
C SER A 2 -5.37 -25.77 57.13
N ALA A 3 -5.81 -25.05 56.10
CA ALA A 3 -5.81 -25.55 54.72
C ALA A 3 -6.04 -24.36 53.77
N GLY A 4 -4.98 -23.98 53.06
CA GLY A 4 -5.11 -23.17 51.86
C GLY A 4 -5.55 -24.03 50.68
N VAL A 5 -6.24 -23.40 49.72
CA VAL A 5 -6.36 -23.91 48.36
C VAL A 5 -6.17 -22.72 47.41
N GLN A 6 -5.01 -22.71 46.76
CA GLN A 6 -4.78 -22.04 45.48
C GLN A 6 -5.52 -22.82 44.39
N ASN A 7 -6.12 -22.09 43.44
CA ASN A 7 -6.41 -22.48 42.06
C ASN A 7 -7.24 -21.34 41.44
N ASP A 8 -7.14 -20.96 40.18
CA ASP A 8 -6.22 -21.30 39.11
C ASP A 8 -6.35 -20.19 38.05
N LYS A 9 -5.37 -20.17 37.17
CA LYS A 9 -5.05 -19.20 36.13
C LYS A 9 -6.21 -18.95 35.16
N GLY A 10 -6.68 -17.71 35.10
CA GLY A 10 -7.43 -17.16 33.97
C GLY A 10 -6.50 -16.45 32.99
N VAL A 11 -6.00 -17.22 32.03
CA VAL A 11 -5.33 -16.88 30.77
C VAL A 11 -5.33 -15.38 30.40
N ARG A 12 -4.18 -14.71 30.58
CA ARG A 12 -3.85 -13.53 29.77
C ARG A 12 -3.63 -14.03 28.35
N SER A 13 -4.56 -13.73 27.45
CA SER A 13 -4.35 -13.92 26.02
C SER A 13 -3.16 -13.07 25.60
N VAL A 14 -2.02 -13.74 25.41
CA VAL A 14 -0.90 -13.23 24.64
C VAL A 14 -1.44 -13.02 23.22
N GLN A 15 -1.82 -11.79 22.88
CA GLN A 15 -1.94 -11.41 21.48
C GLN A 15 -0.50 -11.37 20.95
N SER A 16 -0.11 -12.51 20.38
CA SER A 16 1.11 -12.69 19.62
C SER A 16 1.19 -11.60 18.56
N GLY A 17 2.25 -10.79 18.64
CA GLY A 17 2.61 -9.84 17.61
C GLY A 17 2.72 -10.53 16.26
N VAL A 18 1.94 -10.03 15.31
CA VAL A 18 2.36 -10.05 13.92
C VAL A 18 3.12 -8.74 13.77
N ASP A 19 4.45 -8.80 13.75
CA ASP A 19 5.26 -7.72 13.20
C ASP A 19 4.83 -7.58 11.74
N GLN A 20 3.81 -6.77 11.50
CA GLN A 20 3.47 -6.31 10.16
C GLN A 20 4.66 -5.46 9.73
N THR A 21 5.60 -6.05 9.00
CA THR A 21 6.57 -5.26 8.24
C THR A 21 5.77 -4.37 7.31
N GLN A 22 5.58 -3.12 7.75
CA GLN A 22 4.89 -2.09 6.99
C GLN A 22 5.52 -2.03 5.61
N LEU A 23 4.70 -2.18 4.56
CA LEU A 23 5.17 -2.08 3.20
C LEU A 23 5.80 -0.69 3.01
N ILE A 24 7.03 -0.65 2.51
CA ILE A 24 7.74 0.60 2.27
C ILE A 24 7.39 1.04 0.87
N VAL A 25 6.63 2.13 0.78
CA VAL A 25 6.21 2.74 -0.47
C VAL A 25 6.97 4.04 -0.64
N ILE A 26 7.70 4.18 -1.76
CA ILE A 26 8.44 5.39 -2.12
C ILE A 26 7.84 6.05 -3.36
N GLN A 27 8.19 7.31 -3.60
CA GLN A 27 7.67 8.12 -4.69
C GLN A 27 6.13 8.21 -4.65
N GLU A 28 5.58 8.27 -3.43
CA GLU A 28 4.13 8.20 -3.20
C GLU A 28 3.42 9.49 -3.67
N GLN A 29 2.46 9.34 -4.57
CA GLN A 29 1.51 10.39 -4.94
C GLN A 29 0.14 10.10 -4.33
N ARG A 30 -0.39 11.04 -3.55
CA ARG A 30 -1.62 10.87 -2.79
C ARG A 30 -2.76 11.76 -3.28
N TYR A 31 -3.95 11.17 -3.42
CA TYR A 31 -5.18 11.83 -3.82
C TYR A 31 -6.27 11.60 -2.77
N HIS A 32 -6.88 12.67 -2.28
CA HIS A 32 -7.95 12.57 -1.28
C HIS A 32 -9.28 12.17 -1.93
N LEU A 33 -9.97 11.22 -1.30
CA LEU A 33 -11.24 10.67 -1.78
C LEU A 33 -12.45 11.32 -1.12
N ASN A 34 -12.25 12.11 -0.06
CA ASN A 34 -13.32 12.81 0.65
C ASN A 34 -12.88 14.22 1.13
N PRO A 35 -13.84 15.14 1.38
CA PRO A 35 -13.52 16.51 1.80
C PRO A 35 -12.75 16.61 3.11
N SER A 36 -13.00 15.69 4.06
CA SER A 36 -12.27 15.63 5.34
C SER A 36 -10.84 15.10 5.20
N LYS A 37 -10.41 14.69 4.00
CA LYS A 37 -9.08 14.14 3.70
C LYS A 37 -8.70 12.88 4.49
N SER A 38 -9.67 12.29 5.18
CA SER A 38 -9.52 11.09 6.01
C SER A 38 -9.54 9.77 5.22
N LYS A 39 -9.86 9.84 3.92
CA LYS A 39 -9.73 8.75 2.95
C LYS A 39 -8.92 9.26 1.79
N TRP A 40 -8.00 8.43 1.33
CA TRP A 40 -7.14 8.76 0.20
C TRP A 40 -6.74 7.50 -0.54
N ILE A 41 -6.38 7.67 -1.80
CA ILE A 41 -5.68 6.67 -2.59
C ILE A 41 -4.27 7.19 -2.87
N SER A 42 -3.28 6.31 -2.86
CA SER A 42 -1.95 6.66 -3.30
C SER A 42 -1.36 5.66 -4.27
N ILE A 43 -0.43 6.16 -5.09
CA ILE A 43 0.30 5.40 -6.09
C ILE A 43 1.78 5.65 -5.84
N GLY A 44 2.55 4.59 -5.69
CA GLY A 44 3.98 4.66 -5.44
C GLY A 44 4.67 3.35 -5.81
N ARG A 45 5.89 3.15 -5.34
CA ARG A 45 6.67 1.93 -5.60
C ARG A 45 6.92 1.17 -4.31
N ALA A 46 6.60 -0.12 -4.29
CA ALA A 46 6.86 -0.95 -3.12
C ALA A 46 8.30 -1.50 -3.14
N TYR A 47 9.11 -1.13 -2.14
CA TYR A 47 10.48 -1.62 -1.99
C TYR A 47 10.55 -3.16 -1.94
N GLN A 48 9.68 -3.77 -1.13
CA GLN A 48 9.62 -5.22 -0.94
C GLN A 48 9.19 -5.97 -2.20
N TRP A 49 8.57 -5.29 -3.17
CA TRP A 49 8.14 -5.87 -4.45
C TRP A 49 9.02 -5.37 -5.60
N SER A 50 10.33 -5.25 -5.36
CA SER A 50 11.30 -4.84 -6.39
C SER A 50 10.93 -3.52 -7.08
N PHE A 51 10.37 -2.58 -6.31
CA PHE A 51 9.90 -1.27 -6.76
C PHE A 51 8.78 -1.32 -7.81
N HIS A 52 8.00 -2.40 -7.86
CA HIS A 52 6.78 -2.45 -8.65
C HIS A 52 5.79 -1.36 -8.19
N PRO A 53 5.08 -0.72 -9.14
CA PRO A 53 4.01 0.21 -8.80
C PRO A 53 2.94 -0.48 -7.95
N VAL A 54 2.47 0.22 -6.94
CA VAL A 54 1.41 -0.24 -6.05
C VAL A 54 0.38 0.86 -5.82
N ILE A 55 -0.84 0.44 -5.52
CA ILE A 55 -1.97 1.31 -5.26
C ILE A 55 -2.40 1.06 -3.83
N THR A 56 -2.38 2.09 -2.97
CA THR A 56 -2.84 1.97 -1.58
C THR A 56 -4.13 2.73 -1.40
N ILE A 57 -5.20 2.04 -1.02
CA ILE A 57 -6.46 2.65 -0.61
C ILE A 57 -6.42 2.77 0.91
N SER A 58 -6.52 3.99 1.43
CA SER A 58 -6.49 4.26 2.86
C SER A 58 -7.87 4.22 3.49
N GLY A 59 -7.93 3.56 4.65
CA GLY A 59 -9.05 3.48 5.58
C GLY A 59 -8.93 4.49 6.72
N LEU A 60 -9.38 4.12 7.92
CA LEU A 60 -9.28 4.95 9.12
C LEU A 60 -7.94 4.69 9.82
N LYS A 61 -7.33 5.72 10.44
CA LYS A 61 -6.13 5.57 11.30
C LYS A 61 -4.92 4.89 10.64
N ASN A 62 -4.63 5.23 9.38
CA ASN A 62 -3.50 4.70 8.60
C ASN A 62 -3.58 3.21 8.24
N ASN A 63 -4.68 2.51 8.54
CA ASN A 63 -4.95 1.23 7.93
C ASN A 63 -5.23 1.45 6.44
N GLY A 64 -4.76 0.53 5.60
CA GLY A 64 -4.97 0.61 4.16
C GLY A 64 -4.84 -0.75 3.52
N VAL A 65 -5.46 -0.89 2.36
CA VAL A 65 -5.29 -2.06 1.50
C VAL A 65 -4.33 -1.66 0.39
N THR A 66 -3.23 -2.40 0.26
CA THR A 66 -2.27 -2.20 -0.84
C THR A 66 -2.47 -3.27 -1.90
N LEU A 67 -2.64 -2.79 -3.13
CA LEU A 67 -2.97 -3.56 -4.31
C LEU A 67 -1.79 -3.51 -5.27
N ASN A 68 -1.55 -4.61 -5.97
CA ASN A 68 -0.83 -4.54 -7.24
C ASN A 68 -1.79 -4.03 -8.33
N GLU A 69 -1.27 -3.86 -9.54
CA GLU A 69 -2.06 -3.36 -10.67
C GLU A 69 -3.15 -4.33 -11.14
N GLU A 70 -2.91 -5.65 -11.06
CA GLU A 70 -3.90 -6.67 -11.44
C GLU A 70 -5.10 -6.63 -10.48
N ASP A 71 -4.85 -6.62 -9.17
CA ASP A 71 -5.87 -6.47 -8.13
C ASP A 71 -6.69 -5.19 -8.35
N TRP A 72 -6.03 -4.09 -8.73
CA TRP A 72 -6.70 -2.83 -9.02
C TRP A 72 -7.62 -2.91 -10.25
N TYR A 73 -7.16 -3.52 -11.36
CA TYR A 73 -8.01 -3.71 -12.53
C TYR A 73 -9.20 -4.63 -12.25
N GLU A 74 -9.02 -5.66 -11.42
CA GLU A 74 -10.13 -6.51 -11.00
C GLU A 74 -11.18 -5.72 -10.21
N ILE A 75 -10.78 -4.77 -9.35
CA ILE A 75 -11.74 -3.86 -8.69
C ILE A 75 -12.47 -2.99 -9.72
N LEU A 76 -11.77 -2.44 -10.72
CA LEU A 76 -12.38 -1.62 -11.78
C LEU A 76 -13.37 -2.40 -12.64
N ASN A 77 -13.09 -3.67 -12.93
CA ASN A 77 -14.01 -4.56 -13.65
C ASN A 77 -15.34 -4.75 -12.91
N GLN A 78 -15.37 -4.49 -11.60
CA GLN A 78 -16.55 -4.59 -10.75
C GLN A 78 -17.23 -3.23 -10.50
N GLU A 79 -16.80 -2.15 -11.16
CA GLU A 79 -17.33 -0.79 -10.98
C GLU A 79 -18.86 -0.76 -11.09
N GLY A 80 -19.44 -1.41 -12.10
CA GLY A 80 -20.89 -1.45 -12.29
C GLY A 80 -21.64 -2.11 -11.12
N ALA A 81 -21.14 -3.23 -10.61
CA ALA A 81 -21.75 -3.91 -9.46
C ALA A 81 -21.61 -3.09 -8.18
N ILE A 82 -20.42 -2.52 -7.95
CA ILE A 82 -20.11 -1.69 -6.79
C ILE A 82 -20.94 -0.41 -6.76
N THR A 83 -21.07 0.26 -7.91
CA THR A 83 -21.86 1.49 -8.01
C THR A 83 -23.34 1.18 -7.84
N ASN A 84 -23.88 0.15 -8.51
CA ASN A 84 -25.28 -0.26 -8.39
C ASN A 84 -25.73 -0.53 -6.95
N PHE A 85 -24.85 -1.09 -6.11
CA PHE A 85 -25.14 -1.29 -4.68
C PHE A 85 -25.59 0.00 -3.96
N PHE A 86 -25.04 1.16 -4.32
CA PHE A 86 -25.39 2.45 -3.72
C PHE A 86 -26.65 3.10 -4.30
N PHE A 87 -27.31 2.44 -5.25
CA PHE A 87 -28.51 2.95 -5.93
C PHE A 87 -29.66 1.93 -5.99
N SER A 88 -29.46 0.69 -5.52
CA SER A 88 -30.52 -0.31 -5.44
C SER A 88 -30.73 -0.78 -4.00
N ASP A 89 -31.86 -1.45 -3.75
CA ASP A 89 -32.19 -2.11 -2.48
C ASP A 89 -31.96 -3.62 -2.52
N ASP A 90 -31.31 -4.11 -3.58
CA ASP A 90 -31.07 -5.53 -3.76
C ASP A 90 -30.05 -6.08 -2.76
N ILE A 91 -30.10 -7.40 -2.61
CA ILE A 91 -29.10 -8.18 -1.88
C ILE A 91 -27.91 -8.39 -2.81
N PHE A 92 -26.73 -7.95 -2.38
CA PHE A 92 -25.48 -8.15 -3.10
C PHE A 92 -24.63 -9.21 -2.39
N HIS A 93 -24.11 -10.15 -3.15
CA HIS A 93 -23.12 -11.11 -2.67
C HIS A 93 -21.73 -10.47 -2.66
N SER A 94 -20.86 -10.94 -1.76
CA SER A 94 -19.46 -10.53 -1.75
C SER A 94 -18.77 -10.84 -3.08
N ILE A 95 -17.90 -9.95 -3.53
CA ILE A 95 -17.11 -10.12 -4.74
C ILE A 95 -15.68 -10.48 -4.36
N SER A 96 -15.17 -11.58 -4.92
CA SER A 96 -13.75 -11.92 -4.80
C SER A 96 -13.03 -11.38 -6.03
N ALA A 97 -12.13 -10.41 -5.83
CA ALA A 97 -11.30 -9.80 -6.87
C ALA A 97 -9.83 -10.11 -6.55
N ASN A 98 -9.32 -11.22 -7.09
CA ASN A 98 -7.96 -11.74 -6.87
C ASN A 98 -7.51 -11.78 -5.40
N ALA A 99 -6.67 -10.83 -4.94
CA ALA A 99 -6.18 -10.78 -3.57
C ALA A 99 -7.08 -10.00 -2.60
N VAL A 100 -8.21 -9.48 -3.08
CA VAL A 100 -9.16 -8.74 -2.25
C VAL A 100 -10.57 -9.32 -2.28
N CYS A 101 -11.26 -9.15 -1.16
CA CYS A 101 -12.68 -9.43 -1.01
C CYS A 101 -13.42 -8.11 -0.79
N ILE A 102 -14.47 -7.88 -1.59
CA ILE A 102 -15.37 -6.73 -1.47
C ILE A 102 -16.68 -7.22 -0.87
N THR A 103 -17.03 -6.70 0.30
CA THR A 103 -18.29 -6.99 0.99
C THR A 103 -19.18 -5.75 0.99
N PHE A 104 -20.48 -5.96 0.83
CA PHE A 104 -21.49 -4.90 0.80
C PHE A 104 -22.18 -4.80 2.16
N GLU A 105 -22.08 -3.64 2.81
CA GLU A 105 -22.61 -3.43 4.16
C GLU A 105 -23.65 -2.30 4.16
N ARG A 106 -24.86 -2.62 4.63
CA ARG A 106 -25.94 -1.66 4.85
C ARG A 106 -26.13 -1.42 6.34
N PHE A 107 -26.04 -0.16 6.74
CA PHE A 107 -26.41 0.33 8.05
C PHE A 107 -27.70 1.14 7.93
N PRO A 108 -28.44 1.39 9.03
CA PRO A 108 -29.72 2.11 8.97
C PRO A 108 -29.66 3.45 8.24
N ASP A 109 -28.56 4.18 8.41
CA ASP A 109 -28.42 5.55 7.88
C ASP A 109 -27.43 5.66 6.71
N PHE A 110 -26.69 4.60 6.37
CA PHE A 110 -25.66 4.67 5.34
C PHE A 110 -25.26 3.30 4.79
N GLN A 111 -24.72 3.31 3.58
CA GLN A 111 -24.18 2.14 2.91
C GLN A 111 -22.67 2.29 2.72
N THR A 112 -21.92 1.20 2.85
CA THR A 112 -20.49 1.14 2.57
C THR A 112 -20.10 -0.14 1.86
N ILE A 113 -19.02 -0.08 1.10
CA ILE A 113 -18.27 -1.29 0.76
C ILE A 113 -17.12 -1.47 1.75
N LYS A 114 -16.86 -2.71 2.12
CA LYS A 114 -15.68 -3.15 2.85
C LYS A 114 -14.75 -3.83 1.86
N ILE A 115 -13.52 -3.35 1.73
CA ILE A 115 -12.46 -4.00 0.95
C ILE A 115 -11.48 -4.60 1.95
N GLU A 116 -11.24 -5.90 1.84
CA GLU A 116 -10.31 -6.65 2.71
C GLU A 116 -9.27 -7.38 1.85
N ASP A 117 -7.99 -7.24 2.21
CA ASP A 117 -6.90 -7.98 1.54
C ASP A 117 -6.54 -9.30 2.25
N ARG A 118 -5.64 -10.08 1.65
CA ARG A 118 -5.17 -11.37 2.21
C ARG A 118 -4.48 -11.23 3.57
N TRP A 119 -4.01 -10.04 3.94
CA TRP A 119 -3.39 -9.75 5.23
C TRP A 119 -4.38 -9.23 6.27
N ARG A 120 -5.69 -9.27 5.95
CA ARG A 120 -6.79 -8.79 6.78
C ARG A 120 -6.70 -7.28 7.05
N ASN A 121 -6.03 -6.53 6.18
CA ASN A 121 -6.20 -5.09 6.20
C ASN A 121 -7.56 -4.77 5.61
N VAL A 122 -8.27 -3.86 6.26
CA VAL A 122 -9.66 -3.54 5.92
C VAL A 122 -9.80 -2.05 5.71
N VAL A 123 -10.52 -1.68 4.65
CA VAL A 123 -10.99 -0.31 4.43
C VAL A 123 -12.48 -0.28 4.17
N TYR A 124 -13.14 0.73 4.73
CA TYR A 124 -14.56 1.00 4.52
C TYR A 124 -14.71 2.28 3.69
N LEU A 125 -15.45 2.19 2.59
CA LEU A 125 -15.68 3.30 1.66
C LEU A 125 -17.18 3.52 1.49
N GLY A 126 -17.63 4.74 1.77
CA GLY A 126 -19.00 5.18 1.46
C GLY A 126 -19.15 5.62 0.01
N LYS A 127 -20.40 5.77 -0.44
CA LYS A 127 -20.79 6.13 -1.81
C LYS A 127 -19.90 7.20 -2.47
N GLU A 128 -19.85 8.39 -1.87
CA GLU A 128 -19.10 9.52 -2.43
C GLU A 128 -17.60 9.23 -2.56
N THR A 129 -17.05 8.46 -1.62
CA THR A 129 -15.63 8.05 -1.63
C THR A 129 -15.36 7.07 -2.77
N VAL A 130 -16.28 6.13 -3.01
CA VAL A 130 -16.20 5.15 -4.11
C VAL A 130 -16.35 5.82 -5.47
N LEU A 131 -17.33 6.71 -5.64
CA LEU A 131 -17.48 7.47 -6.88
C LEU A 131 -16.24 8.30 -7.18
N LYS A 132 -15.66 8.94 -6.17
CA LYS A 132 -14.41 9.68 -6.33
C LYS A 132 -13.23 8.77 -6.69
N LEU A 133 -13.18 7.58 -6.12
CA LEU A 133 -12.15 6.57 -6.42
C LEU A 133 -12.19 6.17 -7.90
N PHE A 134 -13.36 5.84 -8.44
CA PHE A 134 -13.51 5.50 -9.86
C PHE A 134 -13.27 6.68 -10.79
N GLN A 135 -13.67 7.89 -10.41
CA GLN A 135 -13.34 9.11 -11.16
C GLN A 135 -11.82 9.31 -11.33
N LEU A 136 -11.01 8.85 -10.37
CA LEU A 136 -9.55 8.96 -10.42
C LEU A 136 -8.88 7.82 -11.20
N ALA A 137 -9.61 6.79 -11.64
CA ALA A 137 -9.04 5.63 -12.30
C ALA A 137 -8.14 5.95 -13.52
N PRO A 138 -8.51 6.88 -14.43
CA PRO A 138 -7.63 7.27 -15.54
C PRO A 138 -6.31 7.90 -15.08
N LEU A 139 -6.35 8.73 -14.02
CA LEU A 139 -5.16 9.36 -13.46
C LEU A 139 -4.26 8.34 -12.76
N ILE A 140 -4.85 7.38 -12.06
CA ILE A 140 -4.13 6.26 -11.43
C ILE A 140 -3.42 5.44 -12.50
N ALA A 141 -4.11 5.05 -13.58
CA ALA A 141 -3.53 4.31 -14.70
C ALA A 141 -2.38 5.08 -15.36
N TYR A 142 -2.55 6.38 -15.59
CA TYR A 142 -1.48 7.23 -16.12
C TYR A 142 -0.25 7.25 -15.19
N THR A 143 -0.47 7.40 -13.88
CA THR A 143 0.60 7.43 -12.87
C THR A 143 1.35 6.10 -12.80
N ILE A 144 0.65 4.97 -12.84
CA ILE A 144 1.28 3.64 -12.89
C ILE A 144 2.17 3.51 -14.13
N ASN A 145 1.66 3.90 -15.31
CA ASN A 145 2.43 3.84 -16.55
C ASN A 145 3.68 4.73 -16.50
N MET A 146 3.56 5.96 -15.99
CA MET A 146 4.71 6.83 -15.73
C MET A 146 5.75 6.14 -14.84
N LEU A 147 5.34 5.53 -13.72
CA LEU A 147 6.26 4.82 -12.83
C LEU A 147 6.92 3.62 -13.53
N LYS A 148 6.22 2.86 -14.38
CA LYS A 148 6.84 1.77 -15.14
C LYS A 148 7.92 2.27 -16.09
N THR A 149 7.67 3.37 -16.81
CA THR A 149 8.58 3.90 -17.83
C THR A 149 9.91 4.45 -17.29
N GLN A 150 9.97 4.83 -16.01
CA GLN A 150 11.20 5.35 -15.38
C GLN A 150 12.28 4.27 -15.16
N GLU A 151 11.95 2.98 -15.31
CA GLU A 151 12.90 1.85 -15.10
C GLU A 151 13.67 1.90 -13.76
N PHE A 152 13.07 2.45 -12.69
CA PHE A 152 13.77 2.72 -11.43
C PHE A 152 14.47 1.48 -10.84
N ASN A 153 13.88 0.29 -10.92
CA ASN A 153 14.51 -0.94 -10.42
C ASN A 153 15.86 -1.21 -11.11
N LYS A 154 15.94 -1.04 -12.44
CA LYS A 154 17.17 -1.20 -13.20
C LYS A 154 18.20 -0.16 -12.80
N TYR A 155 17.78 1.11 -12.68
CA TYR A 155 18.62 2.20 -12.19
C TYR A 155 19.18 1.90 -10.79
N PHE A 156 18.34 1.49 -9.85
CA PHE A 156 18.73 1.20 -8.47
C PHE A 156 19.69 0.01 -8.39
N ASN A 157 19.47 -1.04 -9.19
CA ASN A 157 20.39 -2.17 -9.24
C ASN A 157 21.77 -1.78 -9.78
N THR A 158 21.85 -0.94 -10.81
CA THR A 158 23.14 -0.39 -11.26
C THR A 158 23.82 0.39 -10.14
N LEU A 159 23.07 1.28 -9.48
CA LEU A 159 23.58 2.07 -8.36
C LEU A 159 24.14 1.20 -7.23
N VAL A 160 23.43 0.15 -6.82
CA VAL A 160 23.90 -0.77 -5.77
C VAL A 160 25.17 -1.51 -6.18
N GLN A 161 25.33 -1.87 -7.46
CA GLN A 161 26.58 -2.48 -7.95
C GLN A 161 27.75 -1.49 -7.89
N ASP A 162 27.54 -0.23 -8.27
CA ASP A 162 28.57 0.81 -8.23
C ASP A 162 28.98 1.17 -6.78
N VAL A 163 28.03 1.15 -5.86
CA VAL A 163 28.32 1.32 -4.42
C VAL A 163 29.22 0.20 -3.89
N ARG A 164 29.00 -1.04 -4.34
CA ARG A 164 29.81 -2.20 -3.92
C ARG A 164 31.24 -2.15 -4.43
N THR A 165 31.46 -1.62 -5.63
CA THR A 165 32.80 -1.50 -6.20
C THR A 165 33.60 -0.37 -5.54
N THR A 166 32.92 0.67 -5.07
CA THR A 166 33.53 1.83 -4.41
C THR A 166 33.67 1.68 -2.89
N ASN A 167 33.05 0.66 -2.29
CA ASN A 167 32.98 0.44 -0.85
C ASN A 167 32.46 1.67 -0.07
N MET A 168 31.57 2.43 -0.71
CA MET A 168 30.90 3.59 -0.13
C MET A 168 29.56 3.18 0.49
N ASP A 169 28.98 4.08 1.30
CA ASP A 169 27.57 3.97 1.68
C ASP A 169 26.67 4.42 0.51
N VAL A 170 25.50 3.79 0.35
CA VAL A 170 24.53 4.12 -0.71
C VAL A 170 24.13 5.59 -0.66
N ARG A 171 23.93 6.15 0.54
CA ARG A 171 23.53 7.55 0.71
C ARG A 171 24.62 8.49 0.22
N ASP A 172 25.86 8.25 0.63
CA ASP A 172 27.01 9.09 0.24
C ASP A 172 27.25 9.01 -1.27
N PHE A 173 27.10 7.82 -1.85
CA PHE A 173 27.20 7.62 -3.28
C PHE A 173 26.11 8.38 -4.05
N VAL A 174 24.84 8.28 -3.62
CA VAL A 174 23.73 9.04 -4.22
C VAL A 174 24.02 10.54 -4.16
N ILE A 175 24.49 11.06 -3.02
CA ILE A 175 24.79 12.49 -2.86
C ILE A 175 25.89 12.96 -3.82
N GLN A 176 26.95 12.17 -3.99
CA GLN A 176 28.04 12.52 -4.90
C GLN A 176 27.61 12.55 -6.37
N HIS A 177 26.67 11.68 -6.77
CA HIS A 177 26.23 11.57 -8.17
C HIS A 177 25.00 12.44 -8.51
N ILE A 178 24.43 13.17 -7.54
CA ILE A 178 23.34 14.14 -7.79
C ILE A 178 23.76 15.23 -8.77
N SER A 179 25.04 15.65 -8.74
CA SER A 179 25.57 16.70 -9.62
C SER A 179 25.56 16.30 -11.09
N ASP A 180 25.65 15.01 -11.38
CA ASP A 180 25.90 14.50 -12.72
C ASP A 180 24.61 14.34 -13.53
N LEU A 181 23.46 14.32 -12.85
CA LEU A 181 22.14 14.13 -13.43
C LEU A 181 21.08 15.00 -12.72
N PRO A 182 21.21 16.34 -12.81
CA PRO A 182 20.24 17.24 -12.23
C PRO A 182 18.85 16.96 -12.82
N HIS A 183 17.83 16.90 -11.96
CA HIS A 183 16.42 16.69 -12.30
C HIS A 183 16.01 15.26 -12.73
N SER A 184 16.82 14.24 -12.48
CA SER A 184 16.38 12.84 -12.66
C SER A 184 15.39 12.41 -11.58
N GLU A 185 14.18 11.98 -11.98
CA GLU A 185 13.20 11.38 -11.08
C GLU A 185 13.76 10.14 -10.38
N ASN A 186 14.63 9.37 -11.03
CA ASN A 186 15.27 8.21 -10.43
C ASN A 186 16.22 8.61 -9.29
N ILE A 187 16.95 9.72 -9.45
CA ILE A 187 17.79 10.26 -8.37
C ILE A 187 16.92 10.75 -7.22
N ARG A 188 15.84 11.49 -7.51
CA ARG A 188 14.89 11.94 -6.48
C ARG A 188 14.35 10.75 -5.67
N THR A 189 13.95 9.68 -6.34
CA THR A 189 13.44 8.45 -5.69
C THR A 189 14.52 7.73 -4.88
N ALA A 190 15.77 7.67 -5.37
CA ALA A 190 16.88 7.09 -4.62
C ALA A 190 17.23 7.91 -3.37
N MET A 191 17.18 9.24 -3.46
CA MET A 191 17.32 10.12 -2.30
C MET A 191 16.21 9.90 -1.29
N GLU A 192 14.96 9.80 -1.74
CA GLU A 192 13.82 9.51 -0.87
C GLU A 192 14.06 8.22 -0.08
N LEU A 193 14.47 7.15 -0.76
CA LEU A 193 14.80 5.87 -0.13
C LEU A 193 15.94 6.01 0.89
N ALA A 194 17.05 6.67 0.52
CA ALA A 194 18.23 6.81 1.38
C ALA A 194 17.97 7.66 2.63
N TYR A 195 17.16 8.71 2.52
CA TYR A 195 16.89 9.63 3.63
C TYR A 195 15.73 9.21 4.52
N GLN A 196 14.66 8.64 3.96
CA GLN A 196 13.48 8.23 4.73
C GLN A 196 13.63 6.82 5.32
N HIS A 197 14.49 5.99 4.74
CA HIS A 197 14.67 4.60 5.15
C HIS A 197 16.16 4.22 5.31
N PRO A 198 16.94 4.93 6.14
CA PRO A 198 18.40 4.75 6.25
C PRO A 198 18.82 3.38 6.80
N ASN A 199 17.90 2.65 7.45
CA ASN A 199 18.16 1.33 8.03
C ASN A 199 17.75 0.17 7.12
N LEU A 200 17.34 0.44 5.88
CA LEU A 200 17.06 -0.62 4.92
C LEU A 200 18.32 -1.43 4.68
N LYS A 201 18.37 -2.63 5.26
CA LYS A 201 19.41 -3.61 4.94
C LYS A 201 19.28 -3.91 3.46
N ASP A 202 20.40 -3.84 2.76
CA ASP A 202 20.57 -4.23 1.36
C ASP A 202 19.84 -5.57 1.13
N SER A 203 18.63 -5.52 0.55
CA SER A 203 17.73 -6.68 0.41
C SER A 203 18.28 -7.76 -0.52
N THR A 204 19.37 -7.44 -1.20
CA THR A 204 20.27 -8.37 -1.88
C THR A 204 20.89 -9.44 -0.95
N ARG A 205 20.78 -9.33 0.37
CA ARG A 205 21.07 -10.43 1.31
C ARG A 205 19.94 -11.46 1.48
N LEU A 206 18.73 -11.20 0.96
CA LEU A 206 17.57 -12.09 1.07
C LEU A 206 17.41 -13.08 -0.10
N GLN A 207 18.40 -13.17 -1.00
CA GLN A 207 18.44 -14.16 -2.09
C GLN A 207 19.68 -15.07 -2.03
N ARG A 208 20.14 -15.45 -0.83
CA ARG A 208 21.09 -16.56 -0.66
C ARG A 208 20.46 -17.68 0.15
#